data_AF-A0A2E7PJK7-F1
#
_entry.id   AF-A0A2E7PJK7-F1
#
_cell.length_a   1.000
_cell.length_b   1.000
_cell.length_c   1.000
_cell.angle_alpha   90.00
_cell.angle_beta   90.00
_cell.angle_gamma   90.00
#
_symmetry.space_group_name_H-M   'P 1'
#
loop_
_entity.id
_entity.type
_entity.pdbx_description
1 polymer ?
#
loop_
_entity_poly.entity_id
_entity_poly.type
_entity_poly.pdbx_seq_one_letter_code
_entity_poly.pdbx_strand_id
1 'polypeptide(L)'
;MARVNLIDATNAPDHLKADIETNYTANDILFGEKASTINSLKLIAHVPLVGRWLAPLIAAMQRNGAGSILPAKLKTLVDIKTSTINDCFY
;
A
#
# COMPACT_ATOMS: atom_id res chain seq x y z
N MET A 1 1.52 -13.43 6.83
CA MET A 1 1.00 -14.00 5.56
C MET A 1 -0.52 -13.91 5.59
N ALA A 2 -1.16 -13.60 4.45
CA ALA A 2 -2.62 -13.45 4.38
C ALA A 2 -3.33 -14.82 4.34
N ARG A 3 -4.62 -14.86 4.71
CA ARG A 3 -5.48 -16.06 4.59
C ARG A 3 -5.93 -16.35 3.15
N VAL A 4 -5.54 -15.49 2.21
CA VAL A 4 -5.82 -15.60 0.78
C VAL A 4 -4.51 -15.57 0.01
N ASN A 5 -4.51 -16.11 -1.20
CA ASN A 5 -3.36 -16.07 -2.08
C ASN A 5 -3.01 -14.62 -2.42
N LEU A 6 -1.77 -14.22 -2.23
CA LEU A 6 -1.31 -12.88 -2.61
C LEU A 6 -1.19 -12.80 -4.13
N ILE A 7 -1.63 -11.69 -4.71
CA ILE A 7 -1.57 -11.47 -6.16
C ILE A 7 -0.37 -10.59 -6.50
N ASP A 8 0.39 -10.97 -7.52
CA ASP A 8 1.42 -10.15 -8.16
C ASP A 8 1.47 -10.40 -9.67
N ALA A 9 2.46 -9.83 -10.35
CA ALA A 9 2.59 -9.90 -11.80
C ALA A 9 2.71 -11.34 -12.36
N THR A 10 3.06 -12.33 -11.52
CA THR A 10 3.24 -13.72 -11.95
C THR A 10 1.96 -14.56 -11.88
N ASN A 11 0.99 -14.15 -11.07
CA ASN A 11 -0.24 -14.91 -10.83
C ASN A 11 -1.53 -14.05 -10.92
N ALA A 12 -1.42 -12.83 -11.43
CA ALA A 12 -2.55 -11.95 -11.69
C ALA A 12 -3.52 -12.56 -12.71
N PRO A 13 -4.85 -12.54 -12.45
CA PRO A 13 -5.85 -12.90 -13.46
C PRO A 13 -5.73 -11.98 -14.69
N ASP A 14 -5.86 -12.54 -15.89
CA ASP A 14 -5.65 -11.79 -17.15
C ASP A 14 -6.48 -10.49 -17.22
N HIS A 15 -7.73 -10.55 -16.75
CA HIS A 15 -8.65 -9.40 -16.76
C HIS A 15 -8.30 -8.29 -15.76
N LEU A 16 -7.41 -8.53 -14.79
CA LEU A 16 -6.96 -7.53 -13.80
C LEU A 16 -5.49 -7.15 -13.94
N LYS A 17 -4.73 -7.86 -14.78
CA LYS A 17 -3.28 -7.74 -14.87
C LYS A 17 -2.81 -6.31 -15.14
N ALA A 18 -3.40 -5.64 -16.13
CA ALA A 18 -3.07 -4.27 -16.48
C ALA A 18 -3.34 -3.27 -15.33
N ASP A 19 -4.44 -3.46 -14.60
CA ASP A 19 -4.80 -2.61 -13.47
C ASP A 19 -3.82 -2.79 -12.30
N ILE A 20 -3.43 -4.05 -12.03
CA ILE A 20 -2.47 -4.39 -10.96
C ILE A 20 -1.09 -3.82 -11.30
N GLU A 21 -0.60 -4.01 -12.52
CA GLU A 21 0.68 -3.46 -12.97
C GLU A 21 0.70 -1.93 -12.85
N THR A 22 -0.37 -1.26 -13.31
CA THR A 22 -0.51 0.20 -13.18
C THR A 22 -0.45 0.64 -11.72
N ASN A 23 -1.17 -0.05 -10.83
CA ASN A 23 -1.16 0.25 -9.41
C ASN A 23 0.21 0.02 -8.78
N TYR A 24 0.92 -1.03 -9.17
CA TYR A 24 2.26 -1.33 -8.64
C TYR A 24 3.28 -0.28 -9.06
N THR A 25 3.26 0.14 -10.33
CA THR A 25 4.09 1.25 -10.79
C THR A 25 3.78 2.54 -10.01
N ALA A 26 2.50 2.87 -9.82
CA ALA A 26 2.12 4.04 -9.02
C ALA A 26 2.60 3.94 -7.56
N ASN A 27 2.48 2.77 -6.95
CA ASN A 27 2.95 2.53 -5.59
C ASN A 27 4.47 2.64 -5.46
N ASP A 28 5.23 2.14 -6.43
CA ASP A 28 6.69 2.25 -6.44
C ASP A 28 7.14 3.73 -6.53
N ILE A 29 6.39 4.56 -7.27
CA ILE A 29 6.62 6.01 -7.31
C ILE A 29 6.29 6.68 -5.97
N LEU A 30 5.14 6.34 -5.38
CA LEU A 30 4.63 7.01 -4.19
C LEU A 30 5.34 6.59 -2.89
N PHE A 31 5.75 5.33 -2.81
CA PHE A 31 6.25 4.75 -1.58
C PHE A 31 7.74 4.38 -1.61
N GLY A 32 8.36 4.39 -2.78
CA GLY A 32 9.76 4.07 -2.99
C GLY A 32 9.93 2.83 -3.87
N GLU A 33 11.09 2.73 -4.51
CA GLU A 33 11.43 1.65 -5.41
C GLU A 33 11.22 0.29 -4.72
N LYS A 34 10.34 -0.56 -5.27
CA LYS A 34 9.92 -1.88 -4.77
C LYS A 34 8.82 -1.91 -3.70
N ALA A 35 8.06 -0.83 -3.50
CA ALA A 35 6.83 -0.88 -2.70
C ALA A 35 5.88 -2.00 -3.13
N SER A 36 5.80 -2.33 -4.42
CA SER A 36 5.05 -3.46 -5.00
C SER A 36 5.37 -4.83 -4.39
N THR A 37 6.48 -4.98 -3.67
CA THR A 37 6.84 -6.20 -2.95
C THR A 37 6.15 -6.35 -1.59
N ILE A 38 5.52 -5.29 -1.08
CA ILE A 38 4.83 -5.24 0.21
C ILE A 38 3.56 -6.12 0.14
N ASN A 39 3.44 -7.07 1.07
CA ASN A 39 2.35 -8.05 1.09
C ASN A 39 0.94 -7.41 1.18
N SER A 40 0.79 -6.28 1.86
CA SER A 40 -0.50 -5.56 1.92
C SER A 40 -0.93 -5.02 0.56
N LEU A 41 0.01 -4.59 -0.30
CA LEU A 41 -0.32 -4.18 -1.66
C LEU A 41 -0.71 -5.37 -2.53
N LYS A 42 -0.06 -6.53 -2.33
CA LYS A 42 -0.45 -7.80 -2.96
C LYS A 42 -1.81 -8.32 -2.51
N LEU A 43 -2.21 -8.00 -1.28
CA LEU A 43 -3.55 -8.27 -0.77
C LEU A 43 -4.59 -7.33 -1.38
N ILE A 44 -4.28 -6.04 -1.47
CA ILE A 44 -5.17 -5.03 -2.07
C ILE A 44 -5.37 -5.27 -3.57
N ALA A 45 -4.42 -5.92 -4.26
CA ALA A 45 -4.52 -6.26 -5.68
C ALA A 45 -5.72 -7.16 -6.02
N HIS A 46 -6.36 -7.83 -5.05
CA HIS A 46 -7.66 -8.50 -5.24
C HIS A 46 -8.78 -7.55 -5.63
N VAL A 47 -8.68 -6.27 -5.27
CA VAL A 47 -9.64 -5.23 -5.62
C VAL A 47 -8.85 -4.00 -6.13
N PRO A 48 -8.39 -4.00 -7.40
CA PRO A 48 -7.50 -2.97 -7.92
C PRO A 48 -8.05 -1.55 -7.80
N LEU A 49 -9.38 -1.40 -7.86
CA LEU A 49 -10.05 -0.11 -7.64
C LEU A 49 -9.73 0.47 -6.26
N VAL A 50 -9.68 -0.34 -5.20
CA VAL A 50 -9.30 0.13 -3.85
C VAL A 50 -7.87 0.63 -3.84
N GLY A 51 -6.95 -0.08 -4.49
CA GLY A 51 -5.55 0.34 -4.61
C GLY A 51 -5.38 1.72 -5.25
N ARG A 52 -6.18 2.03 -6.28
CA ARG A 52 -6.17 3.34 -6.97
C ARG A 52 -6.50 4.52 -6.07
N TRP A 53 -7.37 4.33 -5.07
CA TRP A 53 -7.78 5.38 -4.15
C TRP A 53 -6.93 5.43 -2.89
N LEU A 54 -6.60 4.25 -2.34
CA LEU A 54 -5.95 4.14 -1.05
C LEU A 54 -4.49 4.58 -1.10
N ALA A 55 -3.76 4.24 -2.17
CA ALA A 55 -2.35 4.58 -2.28
C ALA A 55 -2.08 6.10 -2.33
N PRO A 56 -2.77 6.89 -3.17
CA PRO A 56 -2.61 8.35 -3.15
C PRO A 56 -2.99 8.96 -1.79
N LEU A 57 -4.04 8.46 -1.15
CA LEU A 57 -4.47 8.92 0.17
C LEU A 57 -3.38 8.69 1.23
N ILE A 58 -2.85 7.46 1.31
CA ILE A 58 -1.77 7.13 2.24
C ILE A 58 -0.53 7.97 1.94
N ALA A 59 -0.18 8.15 0.66
CA ALA A 59 0.97 8.98 0.29
C ALA A 59 0.79 10.44 0.75
N ALA A 60 -0.38 11.04 0.52
CA ALA A 60 -0.70 12.40 0.95
C ALA A 60 -0.65 12.56 2.48
N MET A 61 -1.13 11.55 3.21
CA MET A 61 -1.11 11.56 4.67
C MET A 61 0.29 11.34 5.23
N GLN A 62 1.04 10.36 4.71
CA GLN A 62 2.24 9.83 5.35
C GLN A 62 3.55 10.46 4.86
N ARG A 63 3.62 10.91 3.60
CA ARG A 63 4.86 11.48 3.05
C ARG A 63 5.07 12.93 3.48
N ASN A 64 6.33 13.33 3.59
CA ASN A 64 6.70 14.71 3.86
C ASN A 64 6.34 15.57 2.64
N GLY A 65 5.72 16.73 2.87
CA GLY A 65 5.42 17.69 1.80
C GLY A 65 4.25 17.31 0.89
N ALA A 66 3.59 16.18 1.11
CA ALA A 66 2.48 15.69 0.28
C ALA A 66 1.08 16.15 0.72
N GLY A 67 0.99 16.99 1.76
CA GLY A 67 -0.29 17.58 2.23
C GLY A 67 -0.46 17.63 3.74
N SER A 68 0.42 16.97 4.51
CA SER A 68 0.37 17.00 5.98
C SER A 68 1.59 17.69 6.59
N ILE A 69 1.33 18.54 7.59
CA ILE A 69 2.32 19.36 8.31
C ILE A 69 3.19 18.55 9.28
N LEU A 70 2.73 17.36 9.68
CA LEU A 70 3.48 16.53 10.61
C LEU A 70 4.68 15.87 9.89
N PRO A 71 5.86 15.79 10.51
CA PRO A 71 6.95 14.96 10.02
C PRO A 71 6.53 13.50 9.86
N ALA A 72 6.94 12.85 8.77
CA ALA A 72 6.68 11.44 8.50
C ALA A 72 7.05 10.53 9.68
N LYS A 73 8.18 10.82 10.36
CA LYS A 73 8.61 10.08 11.55
C LYS A 73 7.56 10.08 12.67
N LEU A 74 6.91 11.21 12.93
CA LEU A 74 5.86 11.29 13.96
C LEU A 74 4.62 10.49 13.56
N LYS A 75 4.24 10.53 12.27
CA LYS A 75 3.09 9.77 11.77
C LYS A 75 3.32 8.27 11.86
N THR A 76 4.52 7.80 11.51
CA THR A 76 4.89 6.39 11.67
C THR A 76 4.86 5.95 13.14
N LEU A 77 5.20 6.83 14.10
CA LEU A 77 5.05 6.51 15.53
C LEU A 77 3.57 6.38 15.95
N VAL A 78 2.69 7.20 15.37
CA VAL A 78 1.23 7.08 15.57
C VAL A 78 0.74 5.76 14.98
N ASP A 79 1.18 5.39 13.78
CA ASP A 79 0.84 4.10 13.14
C ASP A 79 1.29 2.94 14.04
N ILE A 80 2.54 2.92 14.52
CA ILE A 80 3.05 1.87 15.42
C ILE A 80 2.23 1.80 16.71
N LYS A 81 1.95 2.94 17.34
CA LYS A 81 1.21 2.99 18.61
C LYS A 81 -0.22 2.48 18.44
N THR A 82 -0.91 2.91 17.39
CA THR A 82 -2.29 2.50 17.11
C THR A 82 -2.35 1.04 16.71
N SER A 83 -1.43 0.55 15.87
CA SER A 83 -1.29 -0.88 15.55
C SER A 83 -1.03 -1.73 16.79
N THR A 84 -0.20 -1.26 17.73
CA THR A 84 0.05 -1.97 19.00
C THR A 84 -1.21 -2.05 19.86
N ILE A 85 -1.99 -0.97 19.96
CA ILE A 85 -3.27 -0.97 20.71
C ILE A 85 -4.28 -1.93 20.07
N ASN A 86 -4.29 -2.01 18.74
CA ASN A 86 -5.21 -2.85 17.97
C ASN A 86 -4.70 -4.28 17.75
N ASP A 87 -3.56 -4.66 18.33
CA ASP A 87 -2.91 -5.96 18.13
C ASP A 87 -2.73 -6.33 16.63
N CYS A 88 -2.43 -5.32 15.81
CA CYS A 88 -2.19 -5.49 14.38
C CYS A 88 -0.74 -5.96 14.16
N PHE A 89 -0.56 -7.26 13.98
CA PHE A 89 0.75 -7.89 13.80
C PHE A 89 1.47 -7.55 12.48
N TYR A 90 0.70 -7.25 11.43
CA TYR A 90 1.26 -6.90 10.12
C TYR A 90 1.97 -5.54 10.16
#